data_AF-A0AAN8LLG1-F1
#
_entry.id   AF-A0AAN8LLG1-F1
#
_cell.length_a   1.000
_cell.length_b   1.000
_cell.length_c   1.000
_cell.angle_alpha   90.00
_cell.angle_beta   90.00
_cell.angle_gamma   90.00
#
_symmetry.space_group_name_H-M   'P 1'
#
loop_
_entity.id
_entity.type
_entity.pdbx_description
1 polymer ?
#
loop_
_entity_poly.entity_id
_entity_poly.type
_entity_poly.pdbx_seq_one_letter_code
_entity_poly.pdbx_strand_id
1 'polypeptide(L)'
;MLEKRQVQLTNINVVLFGVWQYIDEHLRFMILKDEVHPEMDTCIIVEYKGHMILNMVDCTRPNYGRLPHNVDLMMSASGFPMTFSGGQSTESWKADFIKNERKKLMNYKAQLIKSLQPKIYCPFAGYFVEAHPSDRYIKDTNMKNNAEELNALIKKSAPGITTWTPKPGAVLDLALALMSPSRKAITDPPTGTQIYKDSWDFDLYVAELNRAITAEIFRHKSWIQFYYTWAGFKNYNLVVRVIETDEDFNPIDNGYNYLVDFMDLSFPTQRPAREHPYEEIKSRIGVIRHVASLGRPNRLSREPDVYHHRFWNHFQTELPVAGPDWDLFLQQVPSYQRSAEPQGIQTESGSACTLS
;
A
#
# COMPACT_ATOMS: atom_id res chain seq x y z
N MET A 1 16.95 5.21 -22.54
CA MET A 1 16.74 4.88 -21.11
C MET A 1 15.36 4.25 -20.86
N LEU A 2 14.86 3.38 -21.77
CA LEU A 2 13.50 2.77 -21.69
C LEU A 2 13.43 1.33 -22.27
N GLU A 3 14.54 0.71 -22.68
CA GLU A 3 14.53 -0.47 -23.57
C GLU A 3 14.23 -1.83 -22.91
N LYS A 4 13.97 -1.88 -21.60
CA LYS A 4 13.56 -3.12 -20.92
C LYS A 4 12.28 -2.96 -20.12
N ARG A 5 11.20 -2.50 -20.75
CA ARG A 5 9.86 -2.55 -20.12
C ARG A 5 8.91 -3.37 -21.00
N GLN A 6 8.37 -4.46 -20.44
CA GLN A 6 7.28 -5.24 -21.04
C GLN A 6 5.97 -4.42 -21.19
N VAL A 7 5.89 -3.25 -20.53
CA VAL A 7 4.84 -2.24 -20.74
C VAL A 7 5.49 -0.99 -21.33
N GLN A 8 5.28 -0.76 -22.63
CA GLN A 8 5.66 0.49 -23.28
C GLN A 8 4.57 1.53 -23.02
N LEU A 9 4.72 2.30 -21.95
CA LEU A 9 3.96 3.53 -21.79
C LEU A 9 4.51 4.55 -22.80
N THR A 10 3.84 4.70 -23.93
CA THR A 10 4.32 5.50 -25.08
C THR A 10 3.97 6.98 -25.00
N ASN A 11 3.12 7.39 -24.05
CA ASN A 11 2.63 8.76 -23.91
C ASN A 11 2.65 9.24 -22.45
N ILE A 12 3.85 9.30 -21.87
CA ILE A 12 4.05 9.84 -20.52
C ILE A 12 4.48 11.30 -20.64
N ASN A 13 3.73 12.20 -19.99
CA ASN A 13 4.07 13.60 -19.86
C ASN A 13 4.45 13.88 -18.40
N VAL A 14 5.65 14.40 -18.18
CA VAL A 14 6.12 14.81 -16.84
C VAL A 14 5.87 16.29 -16.68
N VAL A 15 5.20 16.67 -15.59
CA VAL A 15 4.78 18.05 -15.32
C VAL A 15 5.26 18.49 -13.94
N LEU A 16 5.45 19.79 -13.76
CA LEU A 16 5.85 20.34 -12.47
C LEU A 16 4.68 20.35 -11.48
N PHE A 17 4.98 20.09 -10.21
CA PHE A 17 4.02 20.25 -9.12
C PHE A 17 3.60 21.71 -8.96
N GLY A 18 2.34 21.94 -8.62
CA GLY A 18 1.80 23.28 -8.38
C GLY A 18 1.60 24.13 -9.64
N VAL A 19 1.73 23.55 -10.83
CA VAL A 19 1.57 24.26 -12.11
C VAL A 19 0.35 23.72 -12.87
N TRP A 20 -0.52 24.64 -13.32
CA TRP A 20 -1.66 24.30 -14.18
C TRP A 20 -1.19 23.76 -15.53
N GLN A 21 -1.71 22.60 -15.89
CA GLN A 21 -1.56 21.94 -17.18
C GLN A 21 -2.86 22.07 -17.94
N TYR A 22 -2.82 22.72 -19.09
CA TYR A 22 -3.99 22.96 -19.93
C TYR A 22 -4.05 21.86 -21.00
N ILE A 23 -5.14 21.09 -20.99
CA ILE A 23 -5.40 20.07 -22.01
C ILE A 23 -6.13 20.70 -23.20
N ASP A 24 -7.18 21.48 -22.92
CA ASP A 24 -7.95 22.23 -23.91
C ASP A 24 -8.64 23.45 -23.26
N GLU A 25 -9.56 24.11 -23.97
CA GLU A 25 -10.33 25.27 -23.49
C GLU A 25 -11.31 24.97 -22.35
N HIS A 26 -11.54 23.70 -22.03
CA HIS A 26 -12.47 23.25 -21.02
C HIS A 26 -11.80 22.50 -19.87
N LEU A 27 -10.59 21.98 -20.07
CA LEU A 27 -9.92 21.10 -19.12
C LEU A 27 -8.52 21.59 -18.79
N ARG A 28 -8.28 21.80 -17.50
CA ARG A 28 -6.94 21.93 -16.92
C ARG A 28 -6.81 21.15 -15.63
N PHE A 29 -5.60 20.75 -15.29
CA PHE A 29 -5.34 20.08 -14.02
C PHE A 29 -4.04 20.58 -13.38
N MET A 30 -3.89 20.34 -12.09
CA MET A 30 -2.68 20.62 -11.33
C MET A 30 -2.40 19.43 -10.43
N ILE A 31 -1.14 18.98 -10.40
CA ILE A 31 -0.69 17.96 -9.44
C ILE A 31 -0.03 18.68 -8.28
N LEU A 32 -0.44 18.36 -7.06
CA LEU A 32 0.15 18.83 -5.83
C LEU A 32 0.93 17.71 -5.17
N LYS A 33 2.14 18.01 -4.74
CA LYS A 33 3.00 17.11 -3.98
C LYS A 33 2.45 16.90 -2.57
N ASP A 34 2.59 15.69 -2.03
CA ASP A 34 2.48 15.46 -0.59
C ASP A 34 3.74 15.98 0.13
N GLU A 35 3.57 16.79 1.16
CA GLU A 35 4.70 17.27 1.95
C GLU A 35 5.14 16.27 3.03
N VAL A 36 4.40 15.18 3.23
CA VAL A 36 4.80 14.07 4.11
C VAL A 36 5.54 12.97 3.34
N HIS A 37 5.01 12.57 2.17
CA HIS A 37 5.59 11.54 1.32
C HIS A 37 5.74 12.01 -0.15
N PRO A 38 6.64 12.98 -0.42
CA PRO A 38 6.81 13.62 -1.73
C PRO A 38 6.96 12.69 -2.93
N GLU A 39 7.61 11.56 -2.68
CA GLU A 39 8.03 10.58 -3.66
C GLU A 39 6.97 9.51 -3.93
N MET A 40 5.93 9.41 -3.10
CA MET A 40 4.90 8.37 -3.19
C MET A 40 3.52 8.94 -3.55
N ASP A 41 3.08 9.95 -2.81
CA ASP A 41 1.69 10.40 -2.86
C ASP A 41 1.56 11.79 -3.48
N THR A 42 0.49 11.96 -4.24
CA THR A 42 0.13 13.24 -4.85
C THR A 42 -1.36 13.47 -4.73
N CYS A 43 -1.74 14.74 -4.74
CA CYS A 43 -3.11 15.20 -4.87
C CYS A 43 -3.30 15.80 -6.25
N ILE A 44 -4.49 15.67 -6.84
CA ILE A 44 -4.82 16.29 -8.12
C ILE A 44 -6.00 17.25 -7.96
N ILE A 45 -5.86 18.41 -8.58
CA ILE A 45 -6.96 19.36 -8.81
C ILE A 45 -7.28 19.33 -10.29
N VAL A 46 -8.55 19.18 -10.62
CA VAL A 46 -9.05 19.22 -12.00
C VAL A 46 -10.07 20.34 -12.10
N GLU A 47 -9.91 21.21 -13.09
CA GLU A 47 -10.97 22.10 -13.51
C GLU A 47 -11.50 21.63 -14.87
N TYR A 48 -12.79 21.33 -14.92
CA TYR A 48 -13.46 20.88 -16.14
C TYR A 48 -14.78 21.62 -16.33
N LYS A 49 -14.92 22.34 -17.46
CA LYS A 49 -16.12 23.12 -17.82
C LYS A 49 -16.60 24.05 -16.70
N GLY A 50 -15.66 24.69 -16.00
CA GLY A 50 -15.93 25.62 -14.91
C GLY A 50 -16.16 24.96 -13.53
N HIS A 51 -16.10 23.63 -13.43
CA HIS A 51 -16.18 22.92 -12.16
C HIS A 51 -14.80 22.54 -11.63
N MET A 52 -14.53 22.83 -10.35
CA MET A 52 -13.27 22.49 -9.68
C MET A 52 -13.44 21.26 -8.79
N ILE A 53 -12.62 20.24 -9.05
CA ILE A 53 -12.61 18.95 -8.35
C ILE A 53 -11.26 18.79 -7.65
N LEU A 54 -11.28 18.57 -6.34
CA LEU A 54 -10.12 18.29 -5.52
C LEU A 54 -10.12 16.81 -5.12
N ASN A 55 -9.17 16.03 -5.63
CA ASN A 55 -8.99 14.64 -5.22
C ASN A 55 -7.70 14.49 -4.41
N MET A 56 -7.85 14.27 -3.11
CA MET A 56 -6.74 14.11 -2.18
C MET A 56 -6.31 12.65 -1.99
N VAL A 57 -7.17 11.67 -2.32
CA VAL A 57 -6.94 10.22 -2.07
C VAL A 57 -6.21 9.99 -0.73
N ASP A 58 -5.01 9.39 -0.77
CA ASP A 58 -4.17 8.99 0.36
C ASP A 58 -3.11 10.05 0.73
N CYS A 59 -3.12 11.21 0.06
CA CYS A 59 -2.21 12.31 0.33
C CYS A 59 -2.45 12.87 1.75
N THR A 60 -1.39 12.88 2.57
CA THR A 60 -1.48 13.24 3.98
C THR A 60 -1.57 14.75 4.16
N ARG A 61 -0.69 15.50 3.51
CA ARG A 61 -0.62 16.97 3.60
C ARG A 61 -0.21 17.61 2.26
N PRO A 62 -1.10 17.62 1.27
CA PRO A 62 -0.79 18.20 -0.03
C PRO A 62 -0.51 19.70 0.08
N ASN A 63 0.58 20.15 -0.56
CA ASN A 63 0.95 21.56 -0.66
C ASN A 63 0.95 22.29 0.70
N TYR A 64 1.51 21.67 1.74
CA TYR A 64 1.53 22.16 3.13
C TYR A 64 0.15 22.36 3.78
N GLY A 65 -0.92 21.88 3.15
CA GLY A 65 -2.31 22.15 3.53
C GLY A 65 -2.91 23.39 2.87
N ARG A 66 -2.20 24.01 1.92
CA ARG A 66 -2.72 25.14 1.12
C ARG A 66 -3.52 24.60 -0.05
N LEU A 67 -4.82 24.45 0.18
CA LEU A 67 -5.77 23.84 -0.76
C LEU A 67 -6.84 24.85 -1.17
N PRO A 68 -7.45 24.70 -2.35
CA PRO A 68 -8.54 25.55 -2.78
C PRO A 68 -9.75 25.41 -1.84
N HIS A 69 -10.37 26.54 -1.51
CA HIS A 69 -11.64 26.58 -0.79
C HIS A 69 -12.81 26.53 -1.77
N ASN A 70 -13.98 26.10 -1.30
CA ASN A 70 -15.25 26.11 -2.04
C ASN A 70 -15.22 25.36 -3.37
N VAL A 71 -14.39 24.32 -3.47
CA VAL A 71 -14.39 23.41 -4.63
C VAL A 71 -15.76 22.77 -4.80
N ASP A 72 -16.12 22.44 -6.04
CA ASP A 72 -17.42 21.83 -6.33
C ASP A 72 -17.51 20.40 -5.79
N LEU A 73 -16.42 19.64 -5.91
CA LEU A 73 -16.31 18.28 -5.40
C LEU A 73 -14.96 18.08 -4.71
N MET A 74 -15.00 17.53 -3.50
CA MET A 74 -13.81 17.07 -2.77
C MET A 74 -13.89 15.57 -2.52
N MET A 75 -12.81 14.85 -2.81
CA MET A 75 -12.66 13.41 -2.59
C MET A 75 -11.47 13.13 -1.68
N SER A 76 -11.65 12.29 -0.66
CA SER A 76 -10.53 11.89 0.21
C SER A 76 -10.75 10.56 0.93
N ALA A 77 -9.64 9.90 1.25
CA ALA A 77 -9.63 8.64 1.99
C ALA A 77 -9.64 8.85 3.52
N SER A 78 -10.08 7.81 4.23
CA SER A 78 -10.03 7.72 5.69
C SER A 78 -9.67 6.29 6.10
N GLY A 79 -8.39 5.95 5.98
CA GLY A 79 -7.86 4.65 6.36
C GLY A 79 -6.37 4.73 6.69
N PHE A 80 -5.87 3.68 7.34
CA PHE A 80 -4.44 3.49 7.58
C PHE A 80 -4.13 1.98 7.55
N PRO A 81 -2.96 1.59 7.03
CA PRO A 81 -2.52 0.22 7.11
C PRO A 81 -2.10 -0.12 8.56
N MET A 82 -2.36 -1.36 8.99
CA MET A 82 -1.86 -1.89 10.26
C MET A 82 -1.14 -3.19 9.96
N THR A 83 0.17 -3.22 10.18
CA THR A 83 1.01 -4.41 9.91
C THR A 83 1.93 -4.76 11.07
N PHE A 84 1.82 -4.04 12.18
CA PHE A 84 2.69 -4.21 13.33
C PHE A 84 2.52 -5.59 14.00
N SER A 85 3.63 -6.16 14.46
CA SER A 85 3.66 -7.43 15.18
C SER A 85 4.85 -7.51 16.10
N GLY A 86 4.75 -8.27 17.19
CA GLY A 86 5.86 -8.47 18.13
C GLY A 86 6.25 -7.21 18.89
N GLY A 87 7.30 -7.31 19.69
CA GLY A 87 7.82 -6.21 20.50
C GLY A 87 6.73 -5.53 21.34
N GLN A 88 6.65 -4.20 21.23
CA GLN A 88 5.65 -3.36 21.91
C GLN A 88 4.23 -3.46 21.34
N SER A 89 4.06 -4.05 20.16
CA SER A 89 2.76 -4.12 19.45
C SER A 89 1.94 -5.32 19.90
N THR A 90 1.58 -5.37 21.18
CA THR A 90 0.65 -6.36 21.74
C THR A 90 -0.77 -6.17 21.20
N GLU A 91 -1.64 -7.17 21.32
CA GLU A 91 -3.03 -7.05 20.85
C GLU A 91 -3.82 -5.94 21.56
N SER A 92 -3.58 -5.73 22.87
CA SER A 92 -4.19 -4.61 23.60
C SER A 92 -3.69 -3.26 23.10
N TRP A 93 -2.38 -3.13 22.87
CA TRP A 93 -1.79 -1.92 22.31
C TRP A 93 -2.36 -1.64 20.91
N LYS A 94 -2.48 -2.67 20.06
CA LYS A 94 -3.06 -2.52 18.71
C LYS A 94 -4.50 -2.03 18.77
N ALA A 95 -5.32 -2.60 19.67
CA ALA A 95 -6.71 -2.17 19.84
C ALA A 95 -6.81 -0.69 20.22
N ASP A 96 -5.99 -0.24 21.17
CA ASP A 96 -5.93 1.17 21.58
C ASP A 96 -5.38 2.08 20.48
N PHE A 97 -4.32 1.65 19.80
CA PHE A 97 -3.74 2.36 18.66
C PHE A 97 -4.79 2.56 17.55
N ILE A 98 -5.46 1.48 17.14
CA ILE A 98 -6.48 1.51 16.08
C ILE A 98 -7.62 2.44 16.47
N LYS A 99 -8.12 2.34 17.71
CA LYS A 99 -9.17 3.23 18.23
C LYS A 99 -8.75 4.69 18.17
N ASN A 100 -7.53 5.01 18.59
CA ASN A 100 -7.01 6.37 18.63
C ASN A 100 -6.76 6.94 17.23
N GLU A 101 -6.13 6.18 16.33
CA GLU A 101 -5.86 6.62 14.95
C GLU A 101 -7.14 6.80 14.15
N ARG A 102 -8.12 5.91 14.30
CA ARG A 102 -9.47 6.09 13.71
C ARG A 102 -10.09 7.42 14.11
N LYS A 103 -10.12 7.70 15.42
CA LYS A 103 -10.69 8.93 15.98
C LYS A 103 -9.94 10.17 15.48
N LYS A 104 -8.61 10.12 15.47
CA LYS A 104 -7.74 11.20 14.98
C LYS A 104 -7.99 11.49 13.50
N LEU A 105 -7.98 10.46 12.65
CA LEU A 105 -8.24 10.61 11.22
C LEU A 105 -9.66 11.12 10.93
N MET A 106 -10.66 10.58 11.62
CA MET A 106 -12.06 11.02 11.49
C MET A 106 -12.19 12.51 11.80
N ASN A 107 -11.64 12.95 12.94
CA ASN A 107 -11.69 14.35 13.35
C ASN A 107 -10.90 15.27 12.43
N TYR A 108 -9.69 14.85 12.02
CA TYR A 108 -8.86 15.60 11.08
C TYR A 108 -9.59 15.83 9.76
N LYS A 109 -10.17 14.76 9.18
CA LYS A 109 -10.90 14.86 7.90
C LYS A 109 -12.13 15.77 8.04
N ALA A 110 -12.92 15.61 9.10
CA ALA A 110 -14.07 16.49 9.34
C ALA A 110 -13.67 17.97 9.50
N GLN A 111 -12.57 18.26 10.21
CA GLN A 111 -12.04 19.61 10.36
C GLN A 111 -11.53 20.18 9.03
N LEU A 112 -10.80 19.37 8.26
CA LEU A 112 -10.30 19.76 6.95
C LEU A 112 -11.45 20.12 6.01
N ILE A 113 -12.45 19.25 5.90
CA ILE A 113 -13.64 19.47 5.06
C ILE A 113 -14.39 20.72 5.52
N LYS A 114 -14.56 20.90 6.84
CA LYS A 114 -15.13 22.13 7.39
C LYS A 114 -14.30 23.38 7.06
N SER A 115 -12.98 23.29 7.00
CA SER A 115 -12.14 24.45 6.65
C SER A 115 -12.20 24.80 5.16
N LEU A 116 -12.26 23.79 4.29
CA LEU A 116 -12.25 23.97 2.85
C LEU A 116 -13.64 24.27 2.27
N GLN A 117 -14.72 23.92 2.99
CA GLN A 117 -16.11 24.18 2.57
C GLN A 117 -16.43 23.70 1.14
N PRO A 118 -16.08 22.46 0.73
CA PRO A 118 -16.50 21.97 -0.58
C PRO A 118 -18.03 21.94 -0.69
N LYS A 119 -18.58 22.15 -1.88
CA LYS A 119 -20.03 22.07 -2.10
C LYS A 119 -20.53 20.63 -1.93
N ILE A 120 -19.78 19.67 -2.46
CA ILE A 120 -20.02 18.24 -2.29
C ILE A 120 -18.75 17.55 -1.77
N TYR A 121 -18.90 16.73 -0.74
CA TYR A 121 -17.87 15.83 -0.24
C TYR A 121 -18.19 14.37 -0.59
N CYS A 122 -17.17 13.66 -1.07
CA CYS A 122 -17.22 12.25 -1.42
C CYS A 122 -16.14 11.48 -0.65
N PRO A 123 -16.51 10.65 0.35
CA PRO A 123 -15.56 9.70 0.92
C PRO A 123 -15.13 8.70 -0.16
N PHE A 124 -13.83 8.62 -0.42
CA PHE A 124 -13.28 7.86 -1.54
C PHE A 124 -11.91 7.27 -1.20
N ALA A 125 -11.65 6.02 -1.60
CA ALA A 125 -10.48 5.24 -1.20
C ALA A 125 -10.40 5.00 0.33
N GLY A 126 -9.83 3.87 0.74
CA GLY A 126 -9.76 3.48 2.17
C GLY A 126 -11.01 2.83 2.78
N TYR A 127 -12.06 2.59 1.99
CA TYR A 127 -13.29 1.88 2.41
C TYR A 127 -13.41 0.47 1.79
N PHE A 128 -12.29 -0.13 1.41
CA PHE A 128 -12.23 -1.49 0.87
C PHE A 128 -12.15 -2.54 2.00
N VAL A 129 -12.41 -3.79 1.63
CA VAL A 129 -12.29 -4.95 2.52
C VAL A 129 -11.06 -5.77 2.14
N GLU A 130 -10.33 -6.27 3.14
CA GLU A 130 -9.33 -7.30 2.99
C GLU A 130 -10.02 -8.60 2.57
N ALA A 131 -10.03 -8.86 1.26
CA ALA A 131 -10.78 -9.98 0.69
C ALA A 131 -10.02 -11.31 0.75
N HIS A 132 -8.69 -11.28 0.74
CA HIS A 132 -7.88 -12.50 0.74
C HIS A 132 -8.02 -13.26 2.06
N PRO A 133 -8.21 -14.60 2.07
CA PRO A 133 -8.38 -15.38 3.30
C PRO A 133 -7.26 -15.18 4.31
N SER A 134 -6.02 -15.13 3.83
CA SER A 134 -4.81 -14.90 4.65
C SER A 134 -4.74 -13.50 5.30
N ASP A 135 -5.57 -12.56 4.86
CA ASP A 135 -5.66 -11.22 5.44
C ASP A 135 -6.76 -11.11 6.51
N ARG A 136 -7.41 -12.24 6.86
CA ARG A 136 -8.51 -12.30 7.85
C ARG A 136 -8.15 -11.63 9.17
N TYR A 137 -6.94 -11.83 9.67
CA TYR A 137 -6.52 -11.16 10.90
C TYR A 137 -6.62 -9.62 10.77
N ILE A 138 -6.17 -9.05 9.65
CA ILE A 138 -6.26 -7.59 9.42
C ILE A 138 -7.71 -7.17 9.23
N LYS A 139 -8.50 -7.94 8.48
CA LYS A 139 -9.94 -7.71 8.31
C LYS A 139 -10.66 -7.61 9.66
N ASP A 140 -10.34 -8.52 10.57
CA ASP A 140 -11.03 -8.68 11.85
C ASP A 140 -10.52 -7.68 12.92
N THR A 141 -9.25 -7.24 12.82
CA THR A 141 -8.63 -6.37 13.83
C THR A 141 -8.53 -4.90 13.42
N ASN A 142 -8.20 -4.58 12.17
CA ASN A 142 -8.03 -3.22 11.68
C ASN A 142 -9.36 -2.61 11.22
N MET A 143 -10.25 -2.37 12.20
CA MET A 143 -11.54 -1.75 11.92
C MET A 143 -11.35 -0.38 11.27
N LYS A 144 -11.85 -0.19 10.05
CA LYS A 144 -11.72 1.08 9.32
C LYS A 144 -12.75 2.11 9.79
N ASN A 145 -12.53 3.37 9.43
CA ASN A 145 -13.56 4.39 9.59
C ASN A 145 -14.74 4.12 8.64
N ASN A 146 -15.95 4.42 9.09
CA ASN A 146 -17.16 4.25 8.30
C ASN A 146 -17.53 5.56 7.56
N ALA A 147 -17.97 5.45 6.32
CA ALA A 147 -18.28 6.61 5.48
C ALA A 147 -19.54 7.35 5.98
N GLU A 148 -20.56 6.60 6.43
CA GLU A 148 -21.79 7.15 6.99
C GLU A 148 -21.52 7.95 8.28
N GLU A 149 -20.65 7.45 9.16
CA GLU A 149 -20.22 8.16 10.38
C GLU A 149 -19.52 9.48 10.06
N LEU A 150 -18.59 9.48 9.09
CA LEU A 150 -17.91 10.69 8.63
C LEU A 150 -18.92 11.69 8.03
N ASN A 151 -19.83 11.20 7.19
CA ASN A 151 -20.86 12.03 6.57
C ASN A 151 -21.79 12.65 7.63
N ALA A 152 -22.17 11.90 8.66
CA ALA A 152 -22.98 12.41 9.76
C ALA A 152 -22.24 13.50 10.55
N LEU A 153 -20.94 13.31 10.81
CA LEU A 153 -20.10 14.31 11.49
C LEU A 153 -19.96 15.60 10.66
N ILE A 154 -19.79 15.49 9.34
CA ILE A 154 -19.75 16.64 8.42
C ILE A 154 -21.08 17.38 8.44
N LYS A 155 -22.20 16.68 8.26
CA LYS A 155 -23.55 17.30 8.28
C LYS A 155 -23.84 18.03 9.60
N LYS A 156 -23.37 17.48 10.72
CA LYS A 156 -23.50 18.11 12.04
C LYS A 156 -22.64 19.39 12.18
N SER A 157 -21.42 19.37 11.64
CA SER A 157 -20.42 20.43 11.87
C SER A 157 -20.36 21.50 10.77
N ALA A 158 -20.90 21.20 9.59
CA ALA A 158 -20.95 22.03 8.39
C ALA A 158 -22.19 21.64 7.54
N PRO A 159 -23.41 22.00 7.96
CA PRO A 159 -24.67 21.55 7.34
C PRO A 159 -24.87 22.02 5.89
N GLY A 160 -24.11 23.02 5.43
CA GLY A 160 -24.13 23.48 4.04
C GLY A 160 -23.40 22.56 3.05
N ILE A 161 -22.63 21.58 3.54
CA ILE A 161 -21.88 20.64 2.70
C ILE A 161 -22.76 19.43 2.39
N THR A 162 -22.96 19.16 1.10
CA THR A 162 -23.63 17.93 0.66
C THR A 162 -22.64 16.76 0.71
N THR A 163 -23.07 15.60 1.19
CA THR A 163 -22.22 14.39 1.20
C THR A 163 -22.78 13.32 0.28
N TRP A 164 -21.93 12.66 -0.50
CA TRP A 164 -22.32 11.53 -1.34
C TRP A 164 -21.31 10.39 -1.23
N THR A 165 -21.74 9.24 -0.69
CA THR A 165 -20.96 8.00 -0.72
C THR A 165 -21.29 7.24 -1.99
N PRO A 166 -20.34 7.05 -2.93
CA PRO A 166 -20.60 6.33 -4.16
C PRO A 166 -20.81 4.83 -3.89
N LYS A 167 -21.73 4.21 -4.63
CA LYS A 167 -21.86 2.76 -4.75
C LYS A 167 -21.27 2.31 -6.08
N PRO A 168 -20.78 1.05 -6.21
CA PRO A 168 -20.39 0.51 -7.51
C PRO A 168 -21.49 0.71 -8.56
N GLY A 169 -21.14 1.33 -9.69
CA GLY A 169 -22.08 1.67 -10.77
C GLY A 169 -22.95 2.91 -10.55
N ALA A 170 -22.86 3.60 -9.41
CA ALA A 170 -23.56 4.86 -9.20
C ALA A 170 -22.88 6.02 -9.95
N VAL A 171 -23.68 6.97 -10.42
CA VAL A 171 -23.23 8.19 -11.12
C VAL A 171 -23.76 9.42 -10.40
N LEU A 172 -22.89 10.42 -10.21
CA LEU A 172 -23.26 11.76 -9.76
C LEU A 172 -23.17 12.73 -10.95
N ASP A 173 -24.29 13.33 -11.31
CA ASP A 173 -24.34 14.52 -12.15
C ASP A 173 -23.98 15.74 -11.30
N LEU A 174 -22.72 16.17 -11.40
CA LEU A 174 -22.20 17.27 -10.61
C LEU A 174 -22.95 18.59 -10.91
N ALA A 175 -23.21 18.90 -12.18
CA ALA A 175 -23.87 20.15 -12.54
C ALA A 175 -25.29 20.22 -11.96
N LEU A 176 -26.06 19.14 -12.08
CA LEU A 176 -27.40 19.06 -11.53
C LEU A 176 -27.39 19.10 -9.99
N ALA A 177 -26.43 18.42 -9.35
CA ALA A 177 -26.28 18.41 -7.89
C ALA A 177 -25.99 19.81 -7.32
N LEU A 178 -25.22 20.62 -8.05
CA LEU A 178 -24.88 21.99 -7.66
C LEU A 178 -26.04 22.97 -7.85
N MET A 179 -26.86 22.79 -8.89
CA MET A 179 -28.04 23.65 -9.13
C MET A 179 -29.17 23.37 -8.15
N SER A 180 -29.39 22.10 -7.83
CA SER A 180 -30.41 21.68 -6.88
C SER A 180 -29.95 20.39 -6.20
N PRO A 181 -29.47 20.47 -4.93
CA PRO A 181 -29.08 19.32 -4.13
C PRO A 181 -30.27 18.38 -3.91
N SER A 182 -30.54 17.53 -4.90
CA SER A 182 -31.71 16.68 -4.97
C SER A 182 -31.28 15.29 -5.39
N ARG A 183 -32.10 14.29 -5.02
CA ARG A 183 -31.84 12.89 -5.38
C ARG A 183 -31.73 12.67 -6.89
N LYS A 184 -32.31 13.57 -7.71
CA LYS A 184 -32.31 13.50 -9.17
C LYS A 184 -30.91 13.61 -9.78
N ALA A 185 -29.96 14.20 -9.07
CA ALA A 185 -28.57 14.31 -9.53
C ALA A 185 -27.76 13.01 -9.37
N ILE A 186 -28.33 11.99 -8.73
CA ILE A 186 -27.64 10.71 -8.53
C ILE A 186 -28.44 9.61 -9.22
N THR A 187 -27.78 8.89 -10.11
CA THR A 187 -28.28 7.64 -10.66
C THR A 187 -27.69 6.51 -9.85
N ASP A 188 -28.55 5.79 -9.10
CA ASP A 188 -28.13 4.57 -8.43
C ASP A 188 -27.96 3.42 -9.43
N PRO A 189 -27.13 2.42 -9.10
CA PRO A 189 -27.15 1.18 -9.84
C PRO A 189 -28.54 0.50 -9.72
N PRO A 190 -28.91 -0.39 -10.68
CA PRO A 190 -30.17 -1.12 -10.63
C PRO A 190 -30.44 -1.77 -9.27
N THR A 191 -31.71 -1.84 -8.85
CA THR A 191 -32.10 -2.53 -7.61
C THR A 191 -31.56 -3.96 -7.60
N GLY A 192 -30.92 -4.36 -6.50
CA GLY A 192 -30.29 -5.68 -6.39
C GLY A 192 -28.88 -5.76 -6.99
N THR A 193 -28.31 -4.65 -7.50
CA THR A 193 -26.90 -4.64 -7.92
C THR A 193 -26.01 -5.01 -6.76
N GLN A 194 -25.20 -6.04 -7.00
CA GLN A 194 -24.23 -6.53 -6.07
C GLN A 194 -23.13 -5.49 -5.83
N ILE A 195 -22.98 -5.06 -4.57
CA ILE A 195 -22.00 -4.04 -4.14
C ILE A 195 -20.63 -4.69 -3.85
N TYR A 196 -20.63 -5.94 -3.40
CA TYR A 196 -19.42 -6.69 -3.06
C TYR A 196 -19.36 -7.95 -3.90
N LYS A 197 -18.17 -8.30 -4.39
CA LYS A 197 -17.94 -9.63 -4.97
C LYS A 197 -18.19 -10.71 -3.91
N ASP A 198 -18.89 -11.79 -4.28
CA ASP A 198 -19.05 -12.97 -3.41
C ASP A 198 -17.79 -13.83 -3.40
N SER A 199 -17.07 -13.85 -4.53
CA SER A 199 -15.84 -14.60 -4.70
C SER A 199 -14.81 -13.81 -5.50
N TRP A 200 -13.55 -14.14 -5.26
CA TRP A 200 -12.40 -13.61 -5.96
C TRP A 200 -11.61 -14.77 -6.51
N ASP A 201 -11.21 -14.67 -7.78
CA ASP A 201 -10.22 -15.56 -8.35
C ASP A 201 -8.84 -15.03 -7.95
N PHE A 202 -8.36 -15.49 -6.78
CA PHE A 202 -7.05 -15.10 -6.27
C PHE A 202 -5.91 -15.77 -7.04
N ASP A 203 -6.15 -16.92 -7.68
CA ASP A 203 -5.13 -17.68 -8.40
C ASP A 203 -4.53 -16.84 -9.54
N LEU A 204 -5.33 -15.99 -10.18
CA LEU A 204 -4.84 -14.99 -11.15
C LEU A 204 -3.71 -14.11 -10.62
N TYR A 205 -3.69 -13.83 -9.31
CA TYR A 205 -2.72 -12.96 -8.66
C TYR A 205 -1.63 -13.73 -7.91
N VAL A 206 -1.97 -14.88 -7.30
CA VAL A 206 -1.04 -15.63 -6.44
C VAL A 206 -0.26 -16.71 -7.19
N ALA A 207 -0.74 -17.21 -8.33
CA ALA A 207 -0.05 -18.28 -9.04
C ALA A 207 1.36 -17.86 -9.48
N GLU A 208 1.54 -16.61 -9.94
CA GLU A 208 2.87 -16.10 -10.31
C GLU A 208 3.79 -15.93 -9.10
N LEU A 209 3.25 -15.48 -7.97
CA LEU A 209 3.98 -15.41 -6.69
C LEU A 209 4.45 -16.80 -6.26
N ASN A 210 3.56 -17.78 -6.34
CA ASN A 210 3.81 -19.15 -5.91
C ASN A 210 4.80 -19.87 -6.82
N ARG A 211 4.85 -19.55 -8.12
CA ARG A 211 5.90 -20.06 -9.02
C ARG A 211 7.31 -19.65 -8.58
N ALA A 212 7.47 -18.47 -7.98
CA ALA A 212 8.78 -18.03 -7.50
C ALA A 212 9.29 -18.86 -6.32
N ILE A 213 8.40 -19.51 -5.55
CA ILE A 213 8.79 -20.30 -4.37
C ILE A 213 9.77 -21.42 -4.76
N THR A 214 9.55 -22.09 -5.89
CA THR A 214 10.35 -23.25 -6.31
C THR A 214 11.47 -22.90 -7.28
N ALA A 215 11.71 -21.62 -7.56
CA ALA A 215 12.75 -21.20 -8.48
C ALA A 215 14.14 -21.62 -7.97
N GLU A 216 14.98 -22.10 -8.89
CA GLU A 216 16.32 -22.64 -8.58
C GLU A 216 17.18 -21.66 -7.79
N ILE A 217 17.02 -20.36 -8.04
CA ILE A 217 17.70 -19.26 -7.32
C ILE A 217 17.60 -19.45 -5.80
N PHE A 218 16.40 -19.75 -5.30
CA PHE A 218 16.13 -19.83 -3.87
C PHE A 218 16.55 -21.16 -3.23
N ARG A 219 17.11 -22.10 -4.00
CA ARG A 219 17.81 -23.26 -3.41
C ARG A 219 19.18 -22.91 -2.87
N HIS A 220 19.74 -21.77 -3.31
CA HIS A 220 21.11 -21.36 -3.00
C HIS A 220 21.10 -20.19 -2.03
N LYS A 221 21.42 -20.41 -0.74
CA LYS A 221 21.39 -19.37 0.30
C LYS A 221 22.16 -18.08 -0.05
N SER A 222 23.16 -18.17 -0.93
CA SER A 222 23.92 -17.03 -1.45
C SER A 222 23.07 -16.00 -2.24
N TRP A 223 21.83 -16.33 -2.64
CA TRP A 223 20.92 -15.39 -3.28
C TRP A 223 20.68 -14.15 -2.41
N ILE A 224 20.66 -14.32 -1.08
CA ILE A 224 20.48 -13.23 -0.11
C ILE A 224 21.60 -12.20 -0.30
N GLN A 225 22.85 -12.65 -0.22
CA GLN A 225 24.00 -11.79 -0.40
C GLN A 225 24.01 -11.16 -1.80
N PHE A 226 23.70 -11.93 -2.83
CA PHE A 226 23.63 -11.45 -4.21
C PHE A 226 22.62 -10.31 -4.35
N TYR A 227 21.39 -10.51 -3.85
CA TYR A 227 20.32 -9.52 -3.91
C TYR A 227 20.67 -8.24 -3.16
N TYR A 228 21.10 -8.33 -1.90
CA TYR A 228 21.40 -7.13 -1.11
C TYR A 228 22.65 -6.39 -1.60
N THR A 229 23.61 -7.11 -2.19
CA THR A 229 24.75 -6.48 -2.88
C THR A 229 24.31 -5.73 -4.13
N TRP A 230 23.42 -6.33 -4.95
CA TRP A 230 22.81 -5.66 -6.08
C TRP A 230 22.00 -4.42 -5.65
N ALA A 231 21.21 -4.54 -4.58
CA ALA A 231 20.42 -3.44 -4.05
C ALA A 231 21.33 -2.30 -3.58
N GLY A 232 22.51 -2.59 -3.03
CA GLY A 232 23.56 -1.61 -2.78
C GLY A 232 23.33 -0.66 -1.58
N PHE A 233 22.30 -0.90 -0.77
CA PHE A 233 22.05 -0.12 0.45
C PHE A 233 23.08 -0.48 1.53
N LYS A 234 23.88 0.49 2.00
CA LYS A 234 24.92 0.29 3.02
C LYS A 234 25.26 1.61 3.74
N ASN A 235 26.19 1.56 4.70
CA ASN A 235 26.58 2.69 5.55
C ASN A 235 25.39 3.29 6.31
N TYR A 236 24.49 2.43 6.78
CA TYR A 236 23.29 2.81 7.52
C TYR A 236 23.15 1.94 8.75
N ASN A 237 23.10 2.56 9.94
CA ASN A 237 22.99 1.83 11.20
C ASN A 237 21.60 1.22 11.37
N LEU A 238 21.38 0.06 10.76
CA LEU A 238 20.16 -0.73 10.84
C LEU A 238 20.51 -2.20 10.59
N VAL A 239 20.01 -3.07 11.46
CA VAL A 239 20.01 -4.52 11.22
C VAL A 239 18.59 -4.95 10.92
N VAL A 240 18.40 -5.64 9.80
CA VAL A 240 17.09 -6.20 9.43
C VAL A 240 17.14 -7.71 9.54
N ARG A 241 16.15 -8.29 10.21
CA ARG A 241 15.86 -9.72 10.14
C ARG A 241 14.72 -9.96 9.19
N VAL A 242 14.91 -10.83 8.21
CA VAL A 242 13.84 -11.27 7.31
C VAL A 242 13.53 -12.72 7.60
N ILE A 243 12.24 -13.02 7.74
CA ILE A 243 11.72 -14.36 8.02
C ILE A 243 10.69 -14.69 6.95
N GLU A 244 10.94 -15.75 6.19
CA GLU A 244 9.96 -16.33 5.27
C GLU A 244 8.88 -17.07 6.06
N THR A 245 7.63 -16.78 5.74
CA THR A 245 6.46 -17.34 6.43
C THR A 245 5.45 -17.94 5.48
N ASP A 246 4.55 -18.74 6.04
CA ASP A 246 3.33 -19.19 5.40
C ASP A 246 2.30 -18.06 5.29
N GLU A 247 1.10 -18.40 4.83
CA GLU A 247 -0.03 -17.48 4.68
C GLU A 247 -0.49 -16.85 6.00
N ASP A 248 -0.29 -17.56 7.12
CA ASP A 248 -0.67 -17.17 8.47
C ASP A 248 0.46 -16.44 9.24
N PHE A 249 1.58 -16.15 8.56
CA PHE A 249 2.78 -15.53 9.13
C PHE A 249 3.53 -16.38 10.17
N ASN A 250 3.38 -17.70 10.10
CA ASN A 250 4.24 -18.64 10.82
C ASN A 250 5.52 -18.91 10.02
N PRO A 251 6.70 -19.00 10.66
CA PRO A 251 7.92 -19.41 9.98
C PRO A 251 7.74 -20.77 9.30
N ILE A 252 8.17 -20.89 8.05
CA ILE A 252 8.12 -22.15 7.30
C ILE A 252 9.35 -23.01 7.62
N ASP A 253 9.14 -24.33 7.77
CA ASP A 253 10.22 -25.31 7.82
C ASP A 253 11.02 -25.29 6.51
N ASN A 254 12.33 -25.06 6.60
CA ASN A 254 13.24 -24.79 5.47
C ASN A 254 13.05 -23.43 4.77
N GLY A 255 12.25 -22.53 5.33
CA GLY A 255 12.23 -21.12 4.93
C GLY A 255 13.50 -20.38 5.34
N TYR A 256 13.82 -19.29 4.64
CA TYR A 256 14.93 -18.44 4.99
C TYR A 256 14.59 -17.55 6.20
N ASN A 257 15.50 -17.56 7.18
CA ASN A 257 15.51 -16.64 8.32
C ASN A 257 16.94 -16.11 8.46
N TYR A 258 17.13 -14.84 8.17
CA TYR A 258 18.47 -14.25 8.03
C TYR A 258 18.51 -12.80 8.51
N LEU A 259 19.72 -12.35 8.84
CA LEU A 259 20.03 -10.98 9.19
C LEU A 259 20.83 -10.32 8.07
N VAL A 260 20.57 -9.03 7.88
CA VAL A 260 21.35 -8.13 7.04
C VAL A 260 21.74 -6.93 7.90
N ASP A 261 23.05 -6.72 8.09
CA ASP A 261 23.57 -5.52 8.73
C ASP A 261 23.94 -4.50 7.66
N PHE A 262 23.18 -3.41 7.58
CA PHE A 262 23.40 -2.36 6.58
C PHE A 262 24.51 -1.38 6.94
N MET A 263 25.19 -1.55 8.08
CA MET A 263 26.37 -0.75 8.40
C MET A 263 27.49 -1.04 7.40
N ASP A 264 27.84 -2.31 7.23
CA ASP A 264 28.92 -2.80 6.38
C ASP A 264 28.43 -3.74 5.26
N LEU A 265 27.12 -3.96 5.17
CA LEU A 265 26.47 -4.90 4.26
C LEU A 265 26.93 -6.35 4.50
N SER A 266 26.91 -6.76 5.77
CA SER A 266 27.21 -8.12 6.20
C SER A 266 25.95 -8.93 6.51
N PHE A 267 26.13 -10.26 6.62
CA PHE A 267 25.04 -11.23 6.80
C PHE A 267 25.29 -12.10 8.05
N PRO A 268 25.23 -11.50 9.25
CA PRO A 268 25.62 -12.20 10.47
C PRO A 268 24.62 -13.31 10.83
N THR A 269 25.08 -14.34 11.54
CA THR A 269 24.21 -15.41 12.04
C THR A 269 23.45 -15.03 13.32
N GLN A 270 23.90 -13.97 13.99
CA GLN A 270 23.33 -13.45 15.23
C GLN A 270 23.27 -11.93 15.20
N ARG A 271 22.34 -11.35 15.97
CA ARG A 271 22.22 -9.90 16.11
C ARG A 271 23.54 -9.33 16.66
N PRO A 272 24.17 -8.34 16.01
CA PRO A 272 25.41 -7.74 16.48
C PRO A 272 25.31 -7.20 17.91
N ALA A 273 26.39 -7.27 18.70
CA ALA A 273 26.39 -6.79 20.08
C ALA A 273 26.43 -5.25 20.20
N ARG A 274 26.82 -4.55 19.13
CA ARG A 274 26.87 -3.08 19.06
C ARG A 274 25.47 -2.47 19.19
N GLU A 275 25.37 -1.22 19.60
CA GLU A 275 24.08 -0.51 19.58
C GLU A 275 23.59 -0.27 18.14
N HIS A 276 22.33 -0.64 17.86
CA HIS A 276 21.69 -0.46 16.57
C HIS A 276 20.17 -0.53 16.65
N PRO A 277 19.46 0.23 15.79
CA PRO A 277 18.09 -0.06 15.43
C PRO A 277 17.96 -1.41 14.75
N TYR A 278 16.85 -2.09 15.04
CA TYR A 278 16.53 -3.42 14.55
C TYR A 278 15.11 -3.45 13.98
N GLU A 279 14.94 -4.04 12.81
CA GLU A 279 13.65 -4.24 12.17
C GLU A 279 13.48 -5.72 11.78
N GLU A 280 12.41 -6.35 12.28
CA GLU A 280 12.03 -7.71 11.89
C GLU A 280 10.89 -7.65 10.88
N ILE A 281 11.09 -8.34 9.76
CA ILE A 281 10.17 -8.41 8.64
C ILE A 281 9.78 -9.86 8.44
N LYS A 282 8.52 -10.19 8.72
CA LYS A 282 7.92 -11.47 8.33
C LYS A 282 7.19 -11.28 7.02
N SER A 283 7.54 -12.09 6.02
CA SER A 283 6.97 -11.99 4.68
C SER A 283 6.55 -13.36 4.17
N ARG A 284 5.38 -13.43 3.53
CA ARG A 284 4.93 -14.64 2.86
C ARG A 284 5.98 -15.04 1.82
N ILE A 285 6.37 -16.31 1.85
CA ILE A 285 7.46 -16.86 1.03
C ILE A 285 7.31 -16.53 -0.48
N GLY A 286 6.09 -16.63 -1.02
CA GLY A 286 5.83 -16.29 -2.43
C GLY A 286 6.02 -14.80 -2.73
N VAL A 287 5.67 -13.92 -1.80
CA VAL A 287 5.81 -12.46 -1.96
C VAL A 287 7.28 -12.06 -1.97
N ILE A 288 8.04 -12.46 -0.95
CA ILE A 288 9.45 -12.09 -0.85
C ILE A 288 10.30 -12.72 -1.96
N ARG A 289 9.99 -13.94 -2.40
CA ARG A 289 10.72 -14.60 -3.50
C ARG A 289 10.34 -14.05 -4.87
N HIS A 290 9.08 -13.68 -5.11
CA HIS A 290 8.67 -13.14 -6.41
C HIS A 290 9.18 -11.71 -6.63
N VAL A 291 8.97 -10.85 -5.63
CA VAL A 291 9.33 -9.44 -5.78
C VAL A 291 10.83 -9.24 -5.54
N ALA A 292 11.45 -10.11 -4.72
CA ALA A 292 12.74 -9.89 -4.08
C ALA A 292 12.85 -8.55 -3.32
N SER A 293 11.82 -7.70 -3.33
CA SER A 293 11.83 -6.34 -2.80
C SER A 293 10.90 -6.21 -1.59
N LEU A 294 11.28 -5.31 -0.69
CA LEU A 294 10.62 -5.10 0.59
C LEU A 294 9.54 -4.02 0.42
N GLY A 295 8.29 -4.40 0.18
CA GLY A 295 7.22 -3.38 0.04
C GLY A 295 5.76 -3.83 0.07
N ARG A 296 5.45 -5.13 0.20
CA ARG A 296 4.07 -5.67 0.15
C ARG A 296 3.87 -6.78 1.19
N PRO A 297 2.63 -7.04 1.65
CA PRO A 297 2.25 -7.09 3.06
C PRO A 297 3.18 -7.95 3.92
N ASN A 298 4.01 -7.26 4.70
CA ASN A 298 4.86 -7.85 5.72
C ASN A 298 4.24 -7.65 7.09
N ARG A 299 4.62 -8.48 8.07
CA ARG A 299 4.48 -8.10 9.49
C ARG A 299 5.78 -7.50 9.96
N LEU A 300 5.67 -6.34 10.62
CA LEU A 300 6.82 -5.53 10.99
C LEU A 300 6.91 -5.43 12.51
N SER A 301 8.11 -5.66 13.05
CA SER A 301 8.51 -5.30 14.40
C SER A 301 9.70 -4.36 14.33
N ARG A 302 9.77 -3.39 15.24
CA ARG A 302 10.86 -2.40 15.29
C ARG A 302 11.33 -2.18 16.71
N GLU A 303 12.64 -2.02 16.87
CA GLU A 303 13.27 -1.72 18.14
C GLU A 303 14.50 -0.82 17.91
N PRO A 304 14.48 0.46 18.31
CA PRO A 304 13.31 1.21 18.80
C PRO A 304 12.26 1.44 17.69
N ASP A 305 11.05 1.88 18.06
CA ASP A 305 9.99 2.21 17.10
C ASP A 305 10.28 3.51 16.34
N VAL A 306 11.12 3.39 15.32
CA VAL A 306 11.55 4.49 14.46
C VAL A 306 11.30 4.08 13.01
N TYR A 307 10.69 4.98 12.24
CA TYR A 307 10.52 4.76 10.81
C TYR A 307 11.83 5.07 10.06
N HIS A 308 12.45 4.06 9.47
CA HIS A 308 13.69 4.19 8.70
C HIS A 308 13.41 4.65 7.26
N HIS A 309 13.00 5.91 7.07
CA HIS A 309 12.63 6.47 5.75
C HIS A 309 13.67 6.20 4.66
N ARG A 310 14.97 6.41 4.93
CA ARG A 310 16.03 6.14 3.94
C ARG A 310 16.09 4.69 3.48
N PHE A 311 15.89 3.74 4.40
CA PHE A 311 15.86 2.32 4.08
C PHE A 311 14.63 1.99 3.22
N TRP A 312 13.44 2.40 3.66
CA TRP A 312 12.20 2.14 2.94
C TRP A 312 12.17 2.81 1.57
N ASN A 313 12.61 4.06 1.48
CA ASN A 313 12.72 4.79 0.22
C ASN A 313 13.68 4.07 -0.74
N HIS A 314 14.86 3.62 -0.26
CA HIS A 314 15.81 2.90 -1.11
C HIS A 314 15.20 1.67 -1.77
N PHE A 315 14.55 0.81 -0.98
CA PHE A 315 13.95 -0.44 -1.47
C PHE A 315 12.63 -0.25 -2.24
N GLN A 316 12.08 0.96 -2.27
CA GLN A 316 10.84 1.28 -2.99
C GLN A 316 11.09 2.10 -4.27
N THR A 317 12.06 3.02 -4.25
CA THR A 317 12.22 4.04 -5.31
C THR A 317 13.64 4.10 -5.88
N GLU A 318 14.67 3.72 -5.12
CA GLU A 318 16.08 3.94 -5.50
C GLU A 318 16.81 2.66 -5.95
N LEU A 319 16.12 1.52 -6.03
CA LEU A 319 16.71 0.29 -6.56
C LEU A 319 17.21 0.47 -8.01
N PRO A 320 18.28 -0.24 -8.41
CA PRO A 320 18.75 -0.20 -9.79
C PRO A 320 17.63 -0.52 -10.79
N VAL A 321 17.57 0.26 -11.89
CA VAL A 321 16.55 0.08 -12.94
C VAL A 321 16.63 -1.31 -13.57
N ALA A 322 17.84 -1.86 -13.71
CA ALA A 322 18.05 -3.23 -14.12
C ALA A 322 17.99 -4.13 -12.88
N GLY A 323 17.13 -5.15 -12.92
CA GLY A 323 17.05 -6.16 -11.86
C GLY A 323 18.36 -6.93 -11.65
N PRO A 324 18.47 -7.72 -10.56
CA PRO A 324 19.62 -8.58 -10.33
C PRO A 324 19.82 -9.54 -11.51
N ASP A 325 21.08 -9.79 -11.88
CA ASP A 325 21.42 -10.75 -12.94
C ASP A 325 21.38 -12.19 -12.39
N TRP A 326 20.17 -12.73 -12.32
CA TRP A 326 19.94 -14.07 -11.79
C TRP A 326 20.56 -15.18 -12.65
N ASP A 327 20.75 -14.96 -13.95
CA ASP A 327 21.42 -15.91 -14.82
C ASP A 327 22.92 -15.98 -14.49
N LEU A 328 23.56 -14.83 -14.30
CA LEU A 328 24.95 -14.75 -13.83
C LEU A 328 25.10 -15.40 -12.45
N PHE A 329 24.14 -15.14 -11.54
CA PHE A 329 24.12 -15.79 -10.23
C PHE A 329 24.12 -17.31 -10.36
N LEU A 330 23.19 -17.88 -11.14
CA LEU A 330 23.09 -19.34 -11.31
C LEU A 330 24.31 -19.96 -11.99
N GLN A 331 25.03 -19.22 -12.84
CA GLN A 331 26.29 -19.66 -13.44
C GLN A 331 27.45 -19.69 -12.44
N GLN A 332 27.44 -18.80 -11.44
CA GLN A 332 28.50 -18.66 -10.44
C GLN A 332 28.34 -19.57 -9.24
N VAL A 333 27.12 -20.04 -8.94
CA VAL A 333 26.91 -20.97 -7.83
C VAL A 333 27.55 -22.33 -8.19
N PRO A 334 28.51 -22.84 -7.39
CA PRO A 334 29.16 -24.12 -7.67
C PRO A 334 28.13 -25.25 -7.79
N SER A 335 28.30 -26.12 -8.77
CA SER A 335 27.45 -27.30 -9.03
C SER A 335 27.41 -28.34 -7.89
N TYR A 336 28.01 -28.05 -6.74
CA TYR A 336 28.25 -28.94 -5.61
C TYR A 336 27.12 -29.03 -4.57
N GLN A 337 25.99 -28.33 -4.78
CA GLN A 337 24.80 -28.45 -3.93
C GLN A 337 23.62 -29.15 -4.61
N ARG A 338 23.82 -29.83 -5.75
CA ARG A 338 22.77 -30.64 -6.40
C ARG A 338 22.36 -31.91 -5.63
N SER A 339 23.02 -32.26 -4.53
CA SER A 339 22.85 -33.55 -3.84
C SER A 339 22.36 -33.46 -2.39
N ALA A 340 21.95 -32.28 -1.92
CA ALA A 340 21.26 -32.15 -0.64
C ALA A 340 19.86 -31.58 -0.90
N GLU A 341 18.96 -32.44 -1.35
CA GLU A 341 17.54 -32.10 -1.51
C GLU A 341 16.92 -31.71 -0.16
N PRO A 342 16.30 -30.52 -0.04
CA PRO A 342 15.11 -30.40 0.78
C PRO A 342 14.00 -31.12 0.02
N GLN A 343 13.46 -32.19 0.61
CA GLN A 343 12.27 -32.85 0.07
C GLN A 343 11.20 -31.79 -0.23
N GLY A 344 10.66 -31.84 -1.44
CA GLY A 344 9.74 -30.85 -1.97
C GLY A 344 8.62 -30.54 -0.99
N ILE A 345 8.28 -29.25 -0.89
CA ILE A 345 7.08 -28.79 -0.21
C ILE A 345 5.89 -29.49 -0.87
N GLN A 346 5.35 -30.52 -0.22
CA GLN A 346 4.02 -30.99 -0.51
C GLN A 346 3.07 -29.94 0.04
N THR A 347 2.63 -29.02 -0.82
CA THR A 347 1.39 -28.31 -0.56
C THR A 347 0.27 -29.35 -0.70
N GLU A 348 -0.25 -29.83 0.43
CA GLU A 348 -1.54 -30.52 0.42
C GLU A 348 -2.55 -29.57 -0.23
N SER A 349 -3.04 -29.94 -1.41
CA SER A 349 -4.25 -29.39 -1.99
C SER A 349 -5.42 -29.81 -1.10
N GLY A 350 -5.65 -29.04 -0.05
CA GLY A 350 -6.75 -29.22 0.89
C GLY A 350 -8.07 -28.74 0.28
N SER A 351 -8.77 -29.68 -0.34
CA SER A 351 -10.23 -29.85 -0.39
C SER A 351 -11.12 -28.60 -0.46
N ALA A 352 -11.84 -28.52 -1.59
CA ALA A 352 -13.11 -27.81 -1.71
C ALA A 352 -14.01 -28.14 -0.51
N CYS A 353 -14.19 -27.17 0.38
CA CYS A 353 -15.24 -27.23 1.39
C CYS A 353 -16.44 -26.43 0.85
N THR A 354 -17.32 -27.13 0.14
CA THR A 354 -18.72 -26.71 0.02
C THR A 354 -19.34 -26.78 1.41
N LEU A 355 -19.63 -25.63 2.01
CA LEU A 355 -20.63 -25.52 3.06
C LEU A 355 -21.56 -24.35 2.72
N SER A 356 -22.82 -24.75 2.59
CA SER A 356 -24.06 -23.99 2.49
C SER A 356 -24.19 -22.82 3.46
#